data_AF-A0A1I4H2I4-F1
#
_entry.id   AF-A0A1I4H2I4-F1
#
_cell.length_a   1.000
_cell.length_b   1.000
_cell.length_c   1.000
_cell.angle_alpha   90.00
_cell.angle_beta   90.00
_cell.angle_gamma   90.00
#
_symmetry.space_group_name_H-M   'P 1'
#
loop_
_entity.id
_entity.type
_entity.pdbx_description
1 polymer ?
#
loop_
_entity_poly.entity_id
_entity_poly.type
_entity_poly.pdbx_seq_one_letter_code
_entity_poly.pdbx_strand_id
1 'polypeptide(L)'
;MQTKTIHDSAVDISMVMLPHQANVAGNVHGGEIMKLMDNAAYVVAHRHARSNVVTARVDELTFHQPIYVGNLVNCHAYLTFVGKSSMEVSVIVEVEDLFKDSPRKCALTALFTMVALNAGGHTCAVPPLELTTDAQRARFEEGEQRYKVNRAKAKTCPIPERL
;
A
#
# COMPACT_ATOMS: atom_id res chain seq x y z
N MET A 1 -0.80 -6.93 -23.64
CA MET A 1 -1.56 -6.01 -22.76
C MET A 1 -1.05 -4.61 -23.01
N GLN A 2 -1.91 -3.60 -23.02
CA GLN A 2 -1.51 -2.21 -23.20
C GLN A 2 -0.76 -1.72 -21.95
N THR A 3 0.40 -1.12 -22.12
CA THR A 3 1.18 -0.48 -21.05
C THR A 3 0.36 0.60 -20.36
N LYS A 4 0.56 0.78 -19.05
CA LYS A 4 -0.12 1.81 -18.25
C LYS A 4 0.90 2.66 -17.50
N THR A 5 0.57 3.90 -17.25
CA THR A 5 1.32 4.81 -16.39
C THR A 5 0.91 4.62 -14.92
N ILE A 6 1.68 5.20 -14.01
CA ILE A 6 1.33 5.25 -12.58
C ILE A 6 -0.02 5.97 -12.38
N HIS A 7 -0.26 7.07 -13.10
CA HIS A 7 -1.48 7.87 -12.96
C HIS A 7 -2.76 7.13 -13.36
N ASP A 8 -2.68 6.15 -14.25
CA ASP A 8 -3.85 5.35 -14.68
C ASP A 8 -4.46 4.52 -13.54
N SER A 9 -3.69 4.30 -12.47
CA SER A 9 -4.08 3.43 -11.35
C SER A 9 -4.00 4.10 -9.97
N ALA A 10 -3.22 5.17 -9.81
CA ALA A 10 -3.04 5.86 -8.54
C ALA A 10 -4.37 6.30 -7.90
N VAL A 11 -4.39 6.33 -6.56
CA VAL A 11 -5.57 6.63 -5.75
C VAL A 11 -5.19 7.47 -4.54
N ASP A 12 -6.05 8.45 -4.24
CA ASP A 12 -6.08 9.17 -2.98
C ASP A 12 -7.39 8.83 -2.25
N ILE A 13 -7.29 8.45 -0.97
CA ILE A 13 -8.45 8.24 -0.09
C ILE A 13 -8.34 9.16 1.11
N SER A 14 -9.37 9.97 1.34
CA SER A 14 -9.45 10.87 2.49
C SER A 14 -10.56 10.44 3.43
N MET A 15 -10.27 10.41 4.73
CA MET A 15 -11.25 10.04 5.76
C MET A 15 -10.99 10.81 7.06
N VAL A 16 -12.04 11.30 7.70
CA VAL A 16 -11.96 11.85 9.06
C VAL A 16 -12.07 10.70 10.06
N MET A 17 -11.18 10.69 11.05
CA MET A 17 -11.13 9.63 12.05
C MET A 17 -12.24 9.77 13.09
N LEU A 18 -12.98 8.69 13.32
CA LEU A 18 -14.15 8.67 14.19
C LEU A 18 -13.87 8.00 15.54
N PRO A 19 -14.66 8.30 16.59
CA PRO A 19 -14.44 7.76 17.94
C PRO A 19 -14.35 6.22 18.01
N HIS A 20 -15.15 5.50 17.23
CA HIS A 20 -15.16 4.03 17.24
C HIS A 20 -13.88 3.41 16.66
N GLN A 21 -13.04 4.20 16.00
CA GLN A 21 -11.76 3.78 15.43
C GLN A 21 -10.60 4.00 16.40
N ALA A 22 -10.84 4.66 17.54
CA ALA A 22 -9.81 5.00 18.51
C ALA A 22 -9.82 4.09 19.73
N ASN A 23 -8.65 3.98 20.35
CA ASN A 23 -8.49 3.35 21.65
C ASN A 23 -8.97 4.27 22.77
N VAL A 24 -8.95 3.76 23.99
CA VAL A 24 -9.42 4.47 25.19
C VAL A 24 -8.65 5.78 25.48
N ALA A 25 -7.46 5.96 24.89
CA ALA A 25 -6.65 7.18 25.03
C ALA A 25 -6.92 8.20 23.91
N GLY A 26 -7.85 7.93 22.99
CA GLY A 26 -8.20 8.83 21.88
C GLY A 26 -7.27 8.72 20.65
N ASN A 27 -6.31 7.79 20.66
CA ASN A 27 -5.47 7.49 19.49
C ASN A 27 -6.19 6.50 18.58
N VAL A 28 -6.19 6.75 17.28
CA VAL A 28 -6.73 5.82 16.29
C VAL A 28 -5.92 4.54 16.30
N HIS A 29 -6.61 3.39 16.29
CA HIS A 29 -5.95 2.10 16.23
C HIS A 29 -5.17 1.97 14.93
N GLY A 30 -3.90 1.56 15.01
CA GLY A 30 -3.09 1.33 13.82
C GLY A 30 -3.73 0.37 12.82
N GLY A 31 -4.48 -0.62 13.30
CA GLY A 31 -5.25 -1.55 12.47
C GLY A 31 -6.26 -0.89 11.53
N GLU A 32 -6.91 0.20 11.96
CA GLU A 32 -7.85 0.95 11.13
C GLU A 32 -7.14 1.65 9.97
N ILE A 33 -5.97 2.21 10.24
CA ILE A 33 -5.15 2.85 9.20
C ILE A 33 -4.55 1.81 8.26
N MET A 34 -4.07 0.68 8.78
CA MET A 34 -3.56 -0.42 7.95
C MET A 34 -4.64 -0.98 7.03
N LYS A 35 -5.88 -1.10 7.50
CA LYS A 35 -7.03 -1.48 6.67
C LYS A 35 -7.29 -0.46 5.55
N LEU A 36 -7.20 0.83 5.86
CA LEU A 36 -7.33 1.89 4.85
C LEU A 36 -6.21 1.81 3.80
N MET A 37 -4.97 1.55 4.23
CA MET A 37 -3.82 1.40 3.34
C MET A 37 -3.96 0.17 2.43
N ASP A 38 -4.37 -0.97 2.97
CA ASP A 38 -4.61 -2.20 2.19
C ASP A 38 -5.72 -1.98 1.15
N ASN A 39 -6.81 -1.31 1.53
CA ASN A 39 -7.86 -0.93 0.59
C ASN A 39 -7.34 -0.03 -0.55
N ALA A 40 -6.53 0.97 -0.23
CA ALA A 40 -5.93 1.84 -1.25
C ALA A 40 -5.01 1.05 -2.19
N ALA A 41 -4.17 0.16 -1.65
CA ALA A 41 -3.31 -0.71 -2.44
C ALA A 41 -4.10 -1.69 -3.32
N TYR A 42 -5.17 -2.27 -2.79
CA TYR A 42 -6.11 -3.10 -3.53
C TYR A 42 -6.68 -2.35 -4.74
N VAL A 43 -7.19 -1.12 -4.55
CA VAL A 43 -7.80 -0.36 -5.65
C VAL A 43 -6.76 -0.04 -6.73
N VAL A 44 -5.54 0.37 -6.35
CA VAL A 44 -4.45 0.65 -7.31
C VAL A 44 -4.12 -0.60 -8.13
N ALA A 45 -3.82 -1.71 -7.44
CA ALA A 45 -3.47 -2.96 -8.09
C ALA A 45 -4.62 -3.49 -8.97
N HIS A 46 -5.87 -3.37 -8.51
CA HIS A 46 -7.04 -3.80 -9.26
C HIS A 46 -7.27 -2.96 -10.52
N ARG A 47 -7.13 -1.62 -10.44
CA ARG A 47 -7.19 -0.72 -11.61
C ARG A 47 -6.11 -1.04 -12.64
N HIS A 48 -4.91 -1.38 -12.17
CA HIS A 48 -3.80 -1.76 -13.03
C HIS A 48 -4.02 -3.12 -13.69
N ALA A 49 -4.33 -4.16 -12.92
CA ALA A 49 -4.47 -5.53 -13.42
C ALA A 49 -5.78 -5.80 -14.17
N ARG A 50 -6.88 -5.10 -13.81
CA ARG A 50 -8.25 -5.39 -14.27
C ARG A 50 -8.67 -6.85 -14.02
N SER A 51 -8.24 -7.40 -12.89
CA SER A 51 -8.51 -8.76 -12.44
C SER A 51 -8.66 -8.81 -10.93
N ASN A 52 -9.04 -9.96 -10.36
CA ASN A 52 -8.93 -10.14 -8.91
C ASN A 52 -7.48 -9.95 -8.47
N VAL A 53 -7.26 -9.35 -7.29
CA VAL A 53 -5.94 -9.13 -6.71
C VAL A 53 -5.97 -9.48 -5.22
N VAL A 54 -4.87 -9.99 -4.70
CA VAL A 54 -4.72 -10.34 -3.28
C VAL A 54 -3.45 -9.73 -2.72
N THR A 55 -3.47 -9.37 -1.43
CA THR A 55 -2.30 -8.91 -0.69
C THR A 55 -1.43 -10.11 -0.32
N ALA A 56 -0.24 -10.20 -0.90
CA ALA A 56 0.69 -11.30 -0.64
C ALA A 56 1.67 -10.98 0.49
N ARG A 57 2.01 -9.70 0.67
CA ARG A 57 3.00 -9.24 1.64
C ARG A 57 2.84 -7.74 1.89
N VAL A 58 3.15 -7.32 3.10
CA VAL A 58 3.34 -5.92 3.48
C VAL A 58 4.75 -5.79 4.05
N ASP A 59 5.53 -4.86 3.50
CA ASP A 59 6.90 -4.55 3.91
C ASP A 59 7.01 -3.10 4.37
N GLU A 60 8.05 -2.82 5.17
CA GLU A 60 8.45 -1.47 5.58
C GLU A 60 7.33 -0.63 6.23
N LEU A 61 6.35 -1.29 6.85
CA LEU A 61 5.26 -0.62 7.54
C LEU A 61 5.79 0.12 8.78
N THR A 62 5.73 1.45 8.73
CA THR A 62 6.32 2.32 9.74
C THR A 62 5.29 3.34 10.22
N PHE A 63 5.16 3.50 11.55
CA PHE A 63 4.34 4.52 12.19
C PHE A 63 5.24 5.69 12.60
N HIS A 64 5.06 6.84 11.93
CA HIS A 64 5.85 8.06 12.13
C HIS A 64 5.21 9.03 13.11
N GLN A 65 3.87 9.12 13.11
CA GLN A 65 3.11 10.05 13.95
C GLN A 65 1.85 9.38 14.50
N PRO A 66 1.39 9.76 15.71
CA PRO A 66 0.07 9.36 16.18
C PRO A 66 -1.02 10.04 15.35
N ILE A 67 -2.18 9.37 15.26
CA ILE A 67 -3.39 9.89 14.61
C ILE A 67 -4.49 9.93 15.66
N TYR A 68 -5.21 11.04 15.74
CA TYR A 68 -6.25 11.28 16.74
C TYR A 68 -7.64 11.33 16.12
N VAL A 69 -8.65 11.11 16.95
CA VAL A 69 -10.06 11.34 16.58
C VAL A 69 -10.23 12.77 16.05
N GLY A 70 -10.95 12.92 14.95
CA GLY A 70 -11.19 14.21 14.29
C GLY A 70 -10.08 14.64 13.32
N ASN A 71 -8.91 13.99 13.31
CA ASN A 71 -7.93 14.24 12.27
C ASN A 71 -8.44 13.78 10.89
N LEU A 72 -8.07 14.53 9.86
CA LEU A 72 -8.21 14.10 8.47
C LEU A 72 -6.99 13.25 8.11
N VAL A 73 -7.25 12.05 7.60
CA VAL A 73 -6.25 11.13 7.09
C VAL A 73 -6.34 11.11 5.57
N ASN A 74 -5.22 11.34 4.90
CA ASN A 74 -5.08 11.23 3.44
C ASN A 74 -4.14 10.08 3.10
N CYS A 75 -4.64 9.09 2.38
CA CYS A 75 -3.91 7.89 1.98
C CYS A 75 -3.61 7.97 0.49
N HIS A 76 -2.34 8.13 0.15
CA HIS A 76 -1.82 8.23 -1.21
C HIS A 76 -1.23 6.88 -1.63
N ALA A 77 -1.77 6.26 -2.67
CA ALA A 77 -1.32 4.95 -3.14
C ALA A 77 -0.97 4.96 -4.63
N TYR A 78 0.18 4.38 -4.97
CA TYR A 78 0.66 4.30 -6.35
C TYR A 78 1.65 3.16 -6.57
N LEU A 79 1.77 2.70 -7.82
CA LEU A 79 2.71 1.63 -8.18
C LEU A 79 4.16 2.10 -8.14
N THR A 80 5.02 1.32 -7.50
CA THR A 80 6.48 1.49 -7.54
C THR A 80 7.15 0.46 -8.42
N PHE A 81 6.61 -0.76 -8.50
CA PHE A 81 7.17 -1.84 -9.31
C PHE A 81 6.09 -2.77 -9.85
N VAL A 82 6.31 -3.33 -11.05
CA VAL A 82 5.44 -4.33 -11.67
C VAL A 82 6.28 -5.48 -12.21
N GLY A 83 6.00 -6.69 -11.73
CA GLY A 83 6.56 -7.95 -12.23
C GLY A 83 5.61 -8.65 -13.22
N LYS A 84 5.74 -9.97 -13.35
CA LYS A 84 4.87 -10.76 -14.25
C LYS A 84 3.40 -10.74 -13.80
N SER A 85 3.15 -11.06 -12.53
CA SER A 85 1.81 -11.14 -11.92
C SER A 85 1.71 -10.40 -10.59
N SER A 86 2.83 -9.83 -10.13
CA SER A 86 2.95 -9.13 -8.86
C SER A 86 3.16 -7.64 -9.09
N MET A 87 2.65 -6.82 -8.18
CA MET A 87 2.73 -5.37 -8.22
C MET A 87 3.13 -4.89 -6.82
N GLU A 88 4.14 -4.02 -6.74
CA GLU A 88 4.45 -3.30 -5.50
C GLU A 88 3.73 -1.95 -5.52
N VAL A 89 2.96 -1.68 -4.47
CA VAL A 89 2.26 -0.41 -4.26
C VAL A 89 2.87 0.29 -3.06
N SER A 90 3.34 1.52 -3.23
CA SER A 90 3.67 2.40 -2.11
C SER A 90 2.41 3.08 -1.61
N VAL A 91 2.22 3.03 -0.30
CA VAL A 91 1.13 3.72 0.37
C VAL A 91 1.69 4.64 1.44
N ILE A 92 1.36 5.92 1.32
CA ILE A 92 1.80 7.00 2.22
C ILE A 92 0.55 7.60 2.84
N VAL A 93 0.53 7.66 4.17
CA VAL A 93 -0.56 8.25 4.94
C VAL A 93 -0.10 9.58 5.51
N GLU A 94 -0.78 10.65 5.14
CA GLU A 94 -0.66 11.95 5.77
C GLU A 94 -1.81 12.19 6.75
N VAL A 95 -1.53 12.96 7.81
CA VAL A 95 -2.51 13.38 8.80
C VAL A 95 -2.55 14.90 8.89
N GLU A 96 -3.75 15.44 9.04
CA GLU A 96 -4.04 16.86 9.18
C GLU A 96 -4.98 17.09 10.38
N ASP A 97 -4.65 18.05 11.23
CA ASP A 97 -5.53 18.52 12.30
C ASP A 97 -6.38 19.68 11.75
N LEU A 98 -7.63 19.39 11.41
CA LEU A 98 -8.54 20.36 10.77
C LEU A 98 -8.88 21.57 11.65
N PHE A 99 -8.58 21.54 12.95
CA PHE A 99 -8.79 22.67 13.86
C PHE A 99 -7.58 23.61 13.94
N LYS A 100 -6.45 23.23 13.34
CA LYS A 100 -5.20 24.00 13.40
C LYS A 100 -4.71 24.30 12.00
N ASP A 101 -4.26 25.52 11.78
CA ASP A 101 -3.51 25.87 10.58
C ASP A 101 -2.09 25.31 10.70
N SER A 102 -1.93 24.03 10.41
CA SER A 102 -0.65 23.32 10.50
C SER A 102 -0.42 22.45 9.27
N PRO A 103 0.83 22.32 8.81
CA PRO A 103 1.14 21.45 7.67
C PRO A 103 0.74 20.00 7.94
N ARG A 104 0.32 19.32 6.88
CA ARG A 104 0.14 17.86 6.89
C ARG A 104 1.43 17.18 7.29
N LYS A 105 1.32 16.08 8.01
CA LYS A 105 2.46 15.28 8.46
C LYS A 105 2.34 13.86 7.94
N CYS A 106 3.44 13.28 7.47
CA CYS A 106 3.50 11.86 7.20
C CYS A 106 3.32 11.08 8.50
N ALA A 107 2.27 10.26 8.57
CA ALA A 107 1.91 9.47 9.73
C ALA A 107 2.29 8.00 9.55
N LEU A 108 2.09 7.43 8.35
CA LEU A 108 2.50 6.05 8.05
C LEU A 108 3.04 5.91 6.63
N THR A 109 3.94 4.94 6.45
CA THR A 109 4.40 4.48 5.14
C THR A 109 4.41 2.97 5.12
N ALA A 110 4.09 2.36 3.97
CA ALA A 110 4.28 0.93 3.75
C ALA A 110 4.38 0.60 2.25
N LEU A 111 4.91 -0.58 1.96
CA LEU A 111 4.96 -1.18 0.63
C LEU A 111 4.12 -2.46 0.61
N PHE A 112 3.12 -2.51 -0.27
CA PHE A 112 2.23 -3.65 -0.43
C PHE A 112 2.60 -4.44 -1.67
N THR A 113 2.88 -5.73 -1.53
CA THR A 113 3.00 -6.65 -2.66
C THR A 113 1.65 -7.26 -2.96
N MET A 114 1.06 -6.87 -4.08
CA MET A 114 -0.23 -7.35 -4.58
C MET A 114 0.00 -8.39 -5.68
N VAL A 115 -0.83 -9.43 -5.77
CA VAL A 115 -0.74 -10.47 -6.79
C VAL A 115 -2.07 -10.59 -7.52
N ALA A 116 -2.02 -10.50 -8.85
CA ALA A 116 -3.18 -10.64 -9.71
C ALA A 116 -3.53 -12.12 -9.95
N LEU A 117 -4.82 -12.44 -9.85
CA LEU A 117 -5.38 -13.77 -10.04
C LEU A 117 -6.45 -13.75 -11.14
N ASN A 118 -6.50 -14.83 -11.93
CA ASN A 118 -7.57 -15.09 -12.87
C ASN A 118 -8.83 -15.67 -12.16
N ALA A 119 -9.90 -15.91 -12.93
CA ALA A 119 -11.15 -16.47 -12.39
C ALA A 119 -10.99 -17.86 -11.74
N GLY A 120 -9.95 -18.63 -12.11
CA GLY A 120 -9.65 -19.91 -11.49
C GLY A 120 -8.82 -19.80 -10.21
N GLY A 121 -8.41 -18.59 -9.80
CA GLY A 121 -7.55 -18.37 -8.63
C GLY A 121 -6.05 -18.56 -8.90
N HIS A 122 -5.63 -18.71 -10.16
CA HIS A 122 -4.21 -18.83 -10.53
C HIS A 122 -3.64 -17.45 -10.86
N THR A 123 -2.33 -17.26 -10.64
CA THR A 123 -1.68 -16.00 -10.96
C THR A 123 -1.76 -15.68 -12.46
N CYS A 124 -2.04 -14.41 -12.79
CA CYS A 124 -2.17 -13.96 -14.18
C CYS A 124 -1.24 -12.79 -14.50
N ALA A 125 -0.92 -12.63 -15.78
CA ALA A 125 -0.09 -11.53 -16.22
C ALA A 125 -0.76 -10.17 -15.95
N VAL A 126 0.02 -9.14 -15.66
CA VAL A 126 -0.45 -7.76 -15.51
C VAL A 126 0.16 -6.85 -16.58
N PRO A 127 -0.47 -5.70 -16.91
CA PRO A 127 0.11 -4.73 -17.83
C PRO A 127 1.50 -4.25 -17.37
N PRO A 128 2.46 -4.02 -18.29
CA PRO A 128 3.71 -3.36 -17.95
C PRO A 128 3.47 -1.92 -17.45
N LEU A 129 4.37 -1.42 -16.61
CA LEU A 129 4.35 -0.05 -16.12
C LEU A 129 5.25 0.84 -16.98
N GLU A 130 4.71 1.93 -17.50
CA GLU A 130 5.46 2.97 -18.20
C GLU A 130 6.13 3.92 -17.20
N LEU A 131 7.42 4.16 -17.39
CA LEU A 131 8.24 5.00 -16.50
C LEU A 131 8.70 6.25 -17.26
N THR A 132 8.04 7.38 -17.01
CA THR A 132 8.23 8.64 -17.75
C THR A 132 9.28 9.54 -17.12
N THR A 133 9.62 9.36 -15.84
CA THR A 133 10.59 10.21 -15.12
C THR A 133 11.72 9.40 -14.47
N ASP A 134 12.86 10.06 -14.20
CA ASP A 134 13.99 9.42 -13.51
C ASP A 134 13.61 8.95 -12.10
N ALA A 135 12.81 9.73 -11.38
CA ALA A 135 12.32 9.34 -10.07
C ALA A 135 11.43 8.08 -10.12
N GLN A 136 10.68 7.86 -11.20
CA GLN A 136 9.92 6.62 -11.39
C GLN A 136 10.85 5.44 -11.72
N ARG A 137 11.86 5.66 -12.56
CA ARG A 137 12.88 4.64 -12.89
C ARG A 137 13.64 4.17 -11.66
N ALA A 138 14.11 5.11 -10.82
CA ALA A 138 14.80 4.80 -9.58
C ALA A 138 13.93 3.97 -8.62
N ARG A 139 12.68 4.38 -8.37
CA ARG A 139 11.74 3.61 -7.53
C ARG A 139 11.44 2.22 -8.08
N PHE A 140 11.36 2.09 -9.41
CA PHE A 140 11.15 0.80 -10.05
C PHE A 140 12.33 -0.14 -9.86
N GLU A 141 13.55 0.37 -10.00
CA GLU A 141 14.76 -0.41 -9.74
C GLU A 141 14.83 -0.87 -8.28
N GLU A 142 14.58 0.03 -7.32
CA GLU A 142 14.50 -0.31 -5.89
C GLU A 142 13.44 -1.39 -5.61
N GLY A 143 12.25 -1.27 -6.20
CA GLY A 143 11.18 -2.25 -6.06
C GLY A 143 11.52 -3.60 -6.70
N GLU A 144 12.24 -3.60 -7.82
CA GLU A 144 12.74 -4.83 -8.43
C GLU A 144 13.76 -5.54 -7.52
N GLN A 145 14.66 -4.79 -6.89
CA GLN A 145 15.61 -5.35 -5.92
C GLN A 145 14.89 -5.95 -4.71
N ARG A 146 13.92 -5.22 -4.12
CA ARG A 146 13.08 -5.76 -3.03
C ARG A 146 12.34 -7.02 -3.46
N TYR A 147 11.77 -7.04 -4.67
CA TYR A 147 11.12 -8.22 -5.23
C TYR A 147 12.06 -9.43 -5.32
N LYS A 148 13.28 -9.25 -5.84
CA LYS A 148 14.30 -10.30 -5.94
C LYS A 148 14.67 -10.86 -4.56
N VAL A 149 14.92 -9.98 -3.59
CA VAL A 149 15.23 -10.35 -2.20
C VAL A 149 14.09 -11.12 -1.56
N ASN A 150 12.85 -10.60 -1.67
CA ASN A 150 11.68 -11.22 -1.05
C ASN A 150 11.32 -12.57 -1.66
N ARG A 151 11.55 -12.76 -2.97
CA ARG A 151 11.34 -14.04 -3.65
C ARG A 151 12.35 -15.11 -3.22
N ALA A 152 13.56 -14.72 -2.82
CA ALA A 152 14.58 -15.64 -2.32
C ALA A 152 14.33 -16.10 -0.86
N LYS A 153 13.54 -15.34 -0.09
CA LYS A 153 13.20 -15.71 1.30
C LYS A 153 12.29 -16.94 1.32
N ALA A 154 12.62 -17.93 2.13
CA ALA A 154 11.75 -19.08 2.37
C ALA A 154 10.46 -18.62 3.07
N LYS A 155 9.31 -19.13 2.61
CA LYS A 155 8.03 -18.95 3.31
C LYS A 155 7.95 -19.93 4.47
N THR A 156 8.61 -19.61 5.57
CA THR A 156 8.51 -20.38 6.80
C THR A 156 7.47 -19.75 7.72
N CYS A 157 6.61 -20.56 8.31
CA CYS A 157 5.70 -20.14 9.37
C CYS A 157 6.33 -20.59 10.69
N PRO A 158 6.96 -19.70 11.47
CA PRO A 158 7.54 -20.07 12.75
C PRO A 158 6.41 -20.12 13.78
N ILE A 159 5.54 -21.14 13.72
CA ILE A 159 4.64 -21.41 14.83
C ILE A 159 5.53 -21.96 15.96
N PRO A 160 5.70 -21.24 17.08
CA PRO A 160 6.39 -21.82 18.21
C PRO A 160 5.60 -23.05 18.68
N GLU A 161 6.29 -24.17 18.94
CA GLU A 161 5.69 -25.27 19.69
C GLU A 161 5.11 -24.68 20.98
N ARG A 162 3.84 -25.02 21.28
CA ARG A 162 3.03 -24.41 22.35
C ARG A 162 3.89 -24.06 23.58
N LEU A 163 3.92 -22.78 23.94
CA LEU A 163 4.49 -22.29 25.20
C LEU A 163 3.78 -22.93 26.40
#